data_AF-A0A8D8IBA6-F1
#
_entry.id   AF-A0A8D8IBA6-F1
#
_cell.length_a   1.000
_cell.length_b   1.000
_cell.length_c   1.000
_cell.angle_alpha   90.00
_cell.angle_beta   90.00
_cell.angle_gamma   90.00
#
_symmetry.space_group_name_H-M   'P 1'
#
loop_
_entity.id
_entity.type
_entity.pdbx_description
1 polymer ?
#
loop_
_entity_poly.entity_id
_entity_poly.type
_entity_poly.pdbx_seq_one_letter_code
_entity_poly.pdbx_strand_id
1 'polypeptide(L)'
;EYLTMRGNPDTNVSVCGGIVISNPRASIVGRRNPPGVPVLETYGFVPYFSDDKVSSLEAVRMCVQLALENAPTLAINVTEVYTQSRAVLAHLFGEAVADLPLVRSSLTVLTPALLEIENVTVKNEKLAEQSSTLFLITENKLADPQFIEDAQKCLTDSGFILMRESVGFKLENLKSIDDFHVLSKFTLEDEILILLQRKVKSLNEVPDIIAVDTTDLSWLTDLKQAVKLKPVILYAQNDSLSGIIGLVNCIRKEPKLQNVRCVFIDDPRAPKFALKDPLYKEQLNRGLAINVYKDGVWGSYRHALLRFPTVTSPVKNHCYANCGTRGDLSSMAWFSGALNENPNVDNVVKVSYSSLNFRDVMI
;
A
#
# COMPACT_ATOMS: atom_id res chain seq x y z
N GLU A 1 -19.75 -41.14 -25.26
CA GLU A 1 -19.82 -40.22 -26.41
C GLU A 1 -20.29 -38.85 -25.91
N TYR A 2 -19.64 -37.77 -26.32
CA TYR A 2 -20.12 -36.42 -26.04
C TYR A 2 -21.12 -36.03 -27.12
N LEU A 3 -22.39 -35.83 -26.74
CA LEU A 3 -23.40 -35.35 -27.68
C LEU A 3 -23.19 -33.85 -27.92
N THR A 4 -23.11 -33.46 -29.20
CA THR A 4 -22.95 -32.06 -29.60
C THR A 4 -24.33 -31.41 -29.71
N MET A 5 -24.53 -30.29 -29.01
CA MET A 5 -25.73 -29.46 -29.17
C MET A 5 -25.63 -28.65 -30.47
N ARG A 6 -26.67 -28.67 -31.31
CA ARG A 6 -26.79 -27.86 -32.53
C ARG A 6 -28.00 -26.94 -32.39
N GLY A 7 -27.79 -25.64 -32.58
CA GLY A 7 -28.85 -24.64 -32.60
C GLY A 7 -29.08 -24.11 -34.01
N ASN A 8 -30.33 -23.91 -34.40
CA ASN A 8 -30.71 -23.15 -35.59
C ASN A 8 -31.38 -21.83 -35.13
N PRO A 9 -30.74 -20.66 -35.36
CA PRO A 9 -31.30 -19.36 -34.98
C PRO A 9 -32.59 -19.00 -35.73
N ASP A 10 -32.70 -19.38 -37.01
CA ASP A 10 -33.84 -19.02 -37.87
C ASP A 10 -35.13 -19.72 -37.42
N THR A 11 -35.00 -20.94 -36.90
CA THR A 11 -36.13 -21.71 -36.37
C THR A 11 -36.26 -21.64 -34.85
N ASN A 12 -35.30 -21.02 -34.17
CA ASN A 12 -35.18 -20.98 -32.70
C ASN A 12 -35.29 -22.38 -32.06
N VAL A 13 -34.55 -23.36 -32.60
CA VAL A 13 -34.54 -24.76 -32.11
C VAL A 13 -33.13 -25.20 -31.74
N SER A 14 -32.99 -25.88 -30.61
CA SER A 14 -31.76 -26.55 -30.16
C SER A 14 -31.95 -28.06 -30.08
N VAL A 15 -31.04 -28.84 -30.67
CA VAL A 15 -31.12 -30.30 -30.75
C VAL A 15 -29.84 -30.94 -30.21
N CYS A 16 -29.99 -31.98 -29.39
CA CYS A 16 -28.87 -32.78 -28.88
C CYS A 16 -29.32 -34.24 -28.74
N GLY A 17 -28.81 -35.14 -29.59
CA GLY A 17 -29.28 -36.52 -29.65
C GLY A 17 -30.80 -36.59 -29.94
N GLY A 18 -31.56 -37.21 -29.04
CA GLY A 18 -33.02 -37.31 -29.13
C GLY A 18 -33.80 -36.16 -28.47
N ILE A 19 -33.11 -35.16 -27.88
CA ILE A 19 -33.75 -34.02 -27.20
C ILE A 19 -33.85 -32.85 -28.17
N VAL A 20 -35.05 -32.28 -28.28
CA VAL A 20 -35.35 -31.08 -29.07
C VAL A 20 -35.97 -30.03 -28.16
N ILE A 21 -35.35 -28.86 -28.07
CA ILE A 21 -35.85 -27.68 -27.35
C ILE A 21 -36.27 -26.66 -28.40
N SER A 22 -37.55 -26.37 -28.48
CA SER A 22 -38.12 -25.43 -29.45
C SER A 22 -38.58 -24.14 -28.78
N ASN A 23 -38.28 -23.03 -29.43
CA ASN A 23 -38.66 -21.68 -29.03
C ASN A 23 -38.29 -21.30 -27.58
N PRO A 24 -37.02 -21.50 -27.14
CA PRO A 24 -36.58 -21.08 -25.83
C PRO A 24 -36.77 -19.57 -25.67
N ARG A 25 -37.34 -19.16 -24.53
CA ARG A 25 -37.49 -17.76 -24.13
C ARG A 25 -36.71 -17.53 -22.84
N ALA A 26 -35.81 -16.56 -22.88
CA ALA A 26 -35.07 -16.11 -21.70
C ALA A 26 -35.51 -14.68 -21.36
N SER A 27 -35.64 -14.39 -20.07
CA SER A 27 -35.78 -13.04 -19.55
C SER A 27 -34.49 -12.60 -18.86
N ILE A 28 -34.23 -11.30 -18.88
CA ILE A 28 -33.12 -10.73 -18.12
C ILE A 28 -33.48 -10.79 -16.64
N VAL A 29 -32.58 -11.34 -15.83
CA VAL A 29 -32.70 -11.38 -14.37
C VAL A 29 -31.72 -10.39 -13.74
N GLY A 30 -32.13 -9.78 -12.63
CA GLY A 30 -31.26 -8.91 -11.85
C GLY A 30 -30.02 -9.66 -11.38
N ARG A 31 -28.84 -9.08 -11.62
CA ARG A 31 -27.58 -9.62 -11.12
C ARG A 31 -27.31 -9.05 -9.73
N ARG A 32 -26.77 -9.88 -8.84
CA ARG A 32 -26.21 -9.37 -7.58
C ARG A 32 -25.00 -8.52 -7.92
N ASN A 33 -24.85 -7.39 -7.23
CA ASN A 33 -23.63 -6.61 -7.32
C ASN A 33 -22.45 -7.51 -6.88
N PRO A 34 -21.31 -7.46 -7.58
CA PRO A 34 -20.13 -8.17 -7.15
C PRO A 34 -19.74 -7.71 -5.74
N PRO A 35 -19.22 -8.61 -4.89
CA PRO A 35 -18.76 -8.23 -3.56
C PRO A 35 -17.50 -7.37 -3.67
N GLY A 36 -17.52 -6.21 -3.01
CA GLY A 36 -16.37 -5.31 -2.90
C GLY A 36 -16.22 -4.32 -4.06
N VAL A 37 -15.50 -3.24 -3.78
CA VAL A 37 -15.10 -2.24 -4.77
C VAL A 37 -13.62 -2.48 -5.06
N PRO A 38 -13.18 -2.54 -6.34
CA PRO A 38 -11.77 -2.69 -6.65
C PRO A 38 -11.00 -1.49 -6.12
N VAL A 39 -9.90 -1.77 -5.42
CA VAL A 39 -8.97 -0.75 -4.94
C VAL A 39 -8.02 -0.41 -6.08
N LEU A 40 -7.95 0.88 -6.42
CA LEU A 40 -7.03 1.38 -7.45
C LEU A 40 -5.86 2.08 -6.77
N GLU A 41 -4.65 1.72 -7.17
CA GLU A 41 -3.41 2.25 -6.60
C GLU A 41 -2.45 2.64 -7.72
N THR A 42 -1.66 3.67 -7.48
CA THR A 42 -0.52 4.02 -8.33
C THR A 42 0.77 3.62 -7.63
N TYR A 43 1.75 3.12 -8.40
CA TYR A 43 3.06 2.75 -7.88
C TYR A 43 4.06 3.87 -8.18
N GLY A 44 4.44 4.63 -7.16
CA GLY A 44 5.26 5.84 -7.30
C GLY A 44 6.45 5.86 -6.33
N PHE A 45 7.51 6.59 -6.70
CA PHE A 45 8.65 6.80 -5.81
C PHE A 45 8.26 7.72 -4.65
N VAL A 46 8.55 7.27 -3.43
CA VAL A 46 8.32 8.01 -2.20
C VAL A 46 9.66 8.15 -1.46
N PRO A 47 10.19 9.37 -1.29
CA PRO A 47 11.36 9.62 -0.46
C PRO A 47 11.10 9.18 0.98
N TYR A 48 12.09 8.58 1.64
CA TYR A 48 11.96 8.23 3.05
C TYR A 48 11.82 9.46 3.95
N PHE A 49 12.45 10.56 3.55
CA PHE A 49 12.41 11.82 4.27
C PHE A 49 11.94 12.89 3.30
N SER A 50 10.67 13.26 3.40
CA SER A 50 10.10 14.37 2.62
C SER A 50 9.37 15.36 3.53
N ASP A 51 9.42 16.63 3.14
CA ASP A 51 8.60 17.70 3.70
C ASP A 51 7.29 17.89 2.93
N ASP A 52 7.08 17.13 1.85
CA ASP A 52 5.83 17.12 1.11
C ASP A 52 4.68 16.64 2.00
N LYS A 53 3.56 17.36 1.94
CA LYS A 53 2.38 17.03 2.73
C LYS A 53 1.65 15.81 2.15
N VAL A 54 1.31 14.88 3.03
CA VAL A 54 0.50 13.71 2.71
C VAL A 54 -0.67 13.60 3.69
N SER A 55 -1.74 12.89 3.30
CA SER A 55 -2.86 12.63 4.22
C SER A 55 -2.47 11.61 5.29
N SER A 56 -3.12 11.66 6.46
CA SER A 56 -2.85 10.73 7.56
C SER A 56 -3.03 9.27 7.15
N LEU A 57 -4.07 8.96 6.36
CA LEU A 57 -4.28 7.61 5.85
C LEU A 57 -3.15 7.17 4.91
N GLU A 58 -2.74 8.02 3.97
CA GLU A 58 -1.63 7.68 3.05
C GLU A 58 -0.32 7.45 3.81
N ALA A 59 0.01 8.29 4.78
CA ALA A 59 1.21 8.09 5.62
C ALA A 59 1.15 6.76 6.39
N VAL A 60 0.01 6.43 6.99
CA VAL A 60 -0.20 5.15 7.70
C VAL A 60 -0.10 3.96 6.74
N ARG A 61 -0.70 4.05 5.53
CA ARG A 61 -0.57 3.01 4.50
C ARG A 61 0.89 2.78 4.10
N MET A 62 1.65 3.86 3.91
CA MET A 62 3.08 3.77 3.58
C MET A 62 3.87 3.15 4.74
N CYS A 63 3.55 3.49 6.00
CA CYS A 63 4.16 2.85 7.17
C CYS A 63 3.86 1.35 7.22
N VAL A 64 2.61 0.94 6.96
CA VAL A 64 2.21 -0.48 6.91
C VAL A 64 2.96 -1.22 5.79
N GLN A 65 3.04 -0.64 4.59
CA GLN A 65 3.80 -1.22 3.48
C GLN A 65 5.28 -1.38 3.83
N LEU A 66 5.90 -0.36 4.42
CA LEU A 66 7.28 -0.41 4.91
C LEU A 66 7.47 -1.51 5.94
N ALA A 67 6.56 -1.64 6.90
CA ALA A 67 6.65 -2.66 7.92
C ALA A 67 6.53 -4.07 7.34
N LEU A 68 5.54 -4.34 6.49
CA LEU A 68 5.35 -5.67 5.90
C LEU A 68 6.50 -6.10 4.98
N GLU A 69 7.17 -5.14 4.32
CA GLU A 69 8.35 -5.39 3.50
C GLU A 69 9.57 -5.81 4.34
N ASN A 70 9.69 -5.24 5.54
CA ASN A 70 10.88 -5.38 6.41
C ASN A 70 10.67 -6.34 7.60
N ALA A 71 9.42 -6.65 7.94
CA ALA A 71 8.98 -7.58 8.97
C ALA A 71 7.84 -8.44 8.39
N PRO A 72 8.15 -9.55 7.69
CA PRO A 72 7.14 -10.36 7.04
C PRO A 72 6.23 -11.03 8.08
N THR A 73 5.01 -10.52 8.20
CA THR A 73 3.96 -11.03 9.10
C THR A 73 2.59 -10.88 8.45
N LEU A 74 1.64 -11.73 8.84
CA LEU A 74 0.22 -11.61 8.45
C LEU A 74 -0.62 -10.97 9.56
N ALA A 75 -0.02 -10.65 10.71
CA ALA A 75 -0.69 -10.04 11.84
C ALA A 75 -0.03 -8.70 12.19
N ILE A 76 -0.82 -7.63 12.13
CA ILE A 76 -0.43 -6.27 12.48
C ILE A 76 -1.13 -5.90 13.79
N ASN A 77 -0.41 -6.06 14.90
CA ASN A 77 -0.88 -5.63 16.21
C ASN A 77 -0.42 -4.18 16.44
N VAL A 78 -1.39 -3.28 16.60
CA VAL A 78 -1.16 -1.84 16.79
C VAL A 78 -1.58 -1.48 18.20
N THR A 79 -0.68 -0.82 18.93
CA THR A 79 -0.95 -0.22 20.24
C THR A 79 -0.70 1.27 20.15
N GLU A 80 -1.70 2.10 20.43
CA GLU A 80 -1.56 3.55 20.53
C GLU A 80 -1.67 4.03 21.97
N VAL A 81 -0.70 4.81 22.42
CA VAL A 81 -0.76 5.51 23.71
C VAL A 81 -1.50 6.83 23.49
N TYR A 82 -2.74 6.90 24.00
CA TYR A 82 -3.60 8.06 23.80
C TYR A 82 -3.00 9.34 24.42
N THR A 83 -3.17 10.45 23.72
CA THR A 83 -2.87 11.78 24.24
C THR A 83 -4.00 12.73 23.85
N GLN A 84 -4.45 13.60 24.76
CA GLN A 84 -5.56 14.53 24.53
C GLN A 84 -5.27 15.60 23.47
N SER A 85 -4.00 15.82 23.15
CA SER A 85 -3.52 16.80 22.17
C SER A 85 -3.84 16.43 20.73
N ARG A 86 -4.09 15.15 20.42
CA ARG A 86 -4.13 14.64 19.04
C ARG A 86 -5.21 13.59 18.84
N ALA A 87 -5.74 13.53 17.61
CA ALA A 87 -6.70 12.50 17.22
C ALA A 87 -6.05 11.11 17.14
N VAL A 88 -6.78 10.07 17.50
CA VAL A 88 -6.30 8.67 17.47
C VAL A 88 -6.02 8.23 16.04
N LEU A 89 -4.88 7.60 15.78
CA LEU A 89 -4.48 7.09 14.45
C LEU A 89 -4.71 5.58 14.27
N ALA A 90 -4.93 4.83 15.35
CA ALA A 90 -5.03 3.36 15.31
C ALA A 90 -6.09 2.85 14.31
N HIS A 91 -7.24 3.53 14.20
CA HIS A 91 -8.30 3.17 13.25
C HIS A 91 -7.83 3.19 11.78
N LEU A 92 -6.92 4.11 11.42
CA LEU A 92 -6.37 4.20 10.07
C LEU A 92 -5.52 2.98 9.70
N PHE A 93 -4.95 2.27 10.68
CA PHE A 93 -4.28 0.99 10.42
C PHE A 93 -5.28 -0.11 10.04
N GLY A 94 -6.51 -0.06 10.57
CA GLY A 94 -7.60 -0.93 10.12
C GLY A 94 -7.90 -0.73 8.64
N GLU A 95 -8.08 0.54 8.23
CA GLU A 95 -8.30 0.91 6.84
C GLU A 95 -7.12 0.56 5.93
N ALA A 96 -5.88 0.81 6.39
CA ALA A 96 -4.68 0.49 5.62
C ALA A 96 -4.49 -1.02 5.37
N VAL A 97 -5.01 -1.86 6.27
CA VAL A 97 -4.90 -3.33 6.19
C VAL A 97 -6.09 -3.96 5.48
N ALA A 98 -7.25 -3.28 5.44
CA ALA A 98 -8.49 -3.81 4.85
C ALA A 98 -8.34 -4.26 3.39
N ASP A 99 -7.47 -3.60 2.63
CA ASP A 99 -7.22 -3.90 1.21
C ASP A 99 -6.17 -5.01 1.00
N LEU A 100 -5.47 -5.43 2.05
CA LEU A 100 -4.35 -6.37 1.97
C LEU A 100 -4.85 -7.82 2.11
N PRO A 101 -4.48 -8.72 1.18
CA PRO A 101 -4.93 -10.10 1.23
C PRO A 101 -4.31 -10.83 2.43
N LEU A 102 -5.13 -11.54 3.19
CA LEU A 102 -4.74 -12.42 4.31
C LEU A 102 -4.11 -11.71 5.52
N VAL A 103 -3.88 -10.40 5.46
CA VAL A 103 -3.33 -9.63 6.58
C VAL A 103 -4.47 -9.25 7.52
N ARG A 104 -4.25 -9.41 8.83
CA ARG A 104 -5.19 -9.07 9.87
C ARG A 104 -4.60 -8.01 10.78
N SER A 105 -5.43 -7.09 11.25
CA SER A 105 -5.05 -6.10 12.25
C SER A 105 -5.75 -6.33 13.58
N SER A 106 -5.03 -6.06 14.66
CA SER A 106 -5.59 -5.94 16.01
C SER A 106 -5.22 -4.56 16.52
N LEU A 107 -6.23 -3.74 16.82
CA LEU A 107 -6.05 -2.33 17.13
C LEU A 107 -6.38 -2.09 18.61
N THR A 108 -5.43 -1.59 19.37
CA THR A 108 -5.58 -1.28 20.80
C THR A 108 -5.19 0.16 21.08
N VAL A 109 -6.00 0.87 21.86
CA VAL A 109 -5.69 2.22 22.37
C VAL A 109 -5.63 2.15 23.90
N LEU A 110 -4.51 2.62 24.45
CA LEU A 110 -4.28 2.69 25.89
C LEU A 110 -4.69 4.07 26.40
N THR A 111 -5.75 4.11 27.21
CA THR A 111 -6.23 5.34 27.83
C THR A 111 -7.08 5.06 29.08
N PRO A 112 -7.00 5.92 30.11
CA PRO A 112 -7.97 5.92 31.20
C PRO A 112 -9.30 6.60 30.81
N ALA A 113 -9.36 7.31 29.68
CA ALA A 113 -10.57 7.99 29.22
C ALA A 113 -11.56 7.00 28.58
N LEU A 114 -12.86 7.26 28.75
CA LEU A 114 -13.91 6.53 28.04
C LEU A 114 -13.99 7.05 26.60
N LEU A 115 -13.43 6.28 25.67
CA LEU A 115 -13.51 6.53 24.23
C LEU A 115 -14.18 5.35 23.56
N GLU A 116 -15.10 5.62 22.64
CA GLU A 116 -15.69 4.62 21.76
C GLU A 116 -15.20 4.89 20.33
N ILE A 117 -14.43 3.96 19.80
CA ILE A 117 -13.85 4.03 18.46
C ILE A 117 -14.20 2.73 17.75
N GLU A 118 -14.77 2.84 16.56
CA GLU A 118 -15.20 1.68 15.80
C GLU A 118 -14.02 0.76 15.48
N ASN A 119 -14.19 -0.55 15.69
CA ASN A 119 -13.19 -1.59 15.40
C ASN A 119 -11.85 -1.44 16.16
N VAL A 120 -11.82 -0.67 17.25
CA VAL A 120 -10.62 -0.47 18.08
C VAL A 120 -10.91 -0.85 19.54
N THR A 121 -10.03 -1.63 20.14
CA THR A 121 -10.14 -2.03 21.55
C THR A 121 -9.55 -0.96 22.44
N VAL A 122 -10.34 -0.37 23.33
CA VAL A 122 -9.87 0.65 24.29
C VAL A 122 -9.62 -0.01 25.64
N LYS A 123 -8.41 0.17 26.19
CA LYS A 123 -7.99 -0.43 27.46
C LYS A 123 -7.36 0.60 28.40
N ASN A 124 -7.59 0.43 29.70
CA ASN A 124 -6.90 1.19 30.74
C ASN A 124 -5.78 0.34 31.36
N GLU A 125 -4.74 0.07 30.57
CA GLU A 125 -3.59 -0.76 30.92
C GLU A 125 -2.30 0.05 30.70
N LYS A 126 -1.22 -0.28 31.41
CA LYS A 126 0.09 0.32 31.13
C LYS A 126 0.73 -0.29 29.89
N LEU A 127 1.66 0.44 29.28
CA LEU A 127 2.40 -0.05 28.11
C LEU A 127 3.16 -1.35 28.41
N ALA A 128 3.72 -1.49 29.61
CA ALA A 128 4.44 -2.68 30.05
C ALA A 128 3.58 -3.95 30.15
N GLU A 129 2.24 -3.82 30.16
CA GLU A 129 1.31 -4.95 30.19
C GLU A 129 0.97 -5.47 28.78
N GLN A 130 1.30 -4.70 27.74
CA GLN A 130 1.14 -5.15 26.35
C GLN A 130 2.31 -6.02 25.91
N SER A 131 2.05 -6.91 24.96
CA SER A 131 3.06 -7.76 24.35
C SER A 131 2.75 -8.03 22.89
N SER A 132 3.75 -8.42 22.12
CA SER A 132 3.62 -8.78 20.70
C SER A 132 3.05 -7.67 19.82
N THR A 133 3.35 -6.41 20.15
CA THR A 133 2.96 -5.25 19.36
C THR A 133 3.91 -5.08 18.17
N LEU A 134 3.35 -4.93 16.97
CA LEU A 134 4.14 -4.59 15.78
C LEU A 134 4.31 -3.08 15.65
N PHE A 135 3.26 -2.29 15.89
CA PHE A 135 3.31 -0.83 15.85
C PHE A 135 2.94 -0.22 17.19
N LEU A 136 3.86 0.55 17.76
CA LEU A 136 3.60 1.41 18.91
C LEU A 136 3.45 2.86 18.44
N ILE A 137 2.27 3.43 18.58
CA ILE A 137 1.98 4.83 18.25
C ILE A 137 2.07 5.66 19.53
N THR A 138 2.86 6.73 19.52
CA THR A 138 3.04 7.61 20.68
C THR A 138 3.50 9.00 20.26
N GLU A 139 3.27 10.00 21.10
CA GLU A 139 4.06 11.24 21.03
C GLU A 139 5.53 10.98 21.39
N ASN A 140 6.40 11.94 21.08
CA ASN A 140 7.82 11.84 21.39
C ASN A 140 8.09 11.75 22.90
N LYS A 141 8.30 10.51 23.36
CA LYS A 141 8.74 10.15 24.71
C LYS A 141 10.09 9.46 24.71
N LEU A 142 10.85 9.61 23.62
CA LEU A 142 12.11 8.88 23.43
C LEU A 142 13.22 9.32 24.40
N ALA A 143 13.06 10.47 25.06
CA ALA A 143 13.95 10.93 26.11
C ALA A 143 13.73 10.24 27.46
N ASP A 144 12.61 9.51 27.65
CA ASP A 144 12.28 8.81 28.88
C ASP A 144 12.82 7.37 28.84
N PRO A 145 13.82 7.01 29.68
CA PRO A 145 14.39 5.66 29.70
C PRO A 145 13.37 4.58 30.07
N GLN A 146 12.41 4.89 30.95
CA GLN A 146 11.38 3.92 31.37
C GLN A 146 10.46 3.58 30.19
N PHE A 147 10.08 4.61 29.42
CA PHE A 147 9.29 4.42 28.20
C PHE A 147 10.02 3.53 27.18
N ILE A 148 11.33 3.73 26.98
CA ILE A 148 12.11 2.90 26.05
C ILE A 148 12.15 1.44 26.52
N GLU A 149 12.36 1.19 27.81
CA GLU A 149 12.34 -0.17 28.36
C GLU A 149 10.97 -0.83 28.17
N ASP A 150 9.88 -0.12 28.45
CA ASP A 150 8.52 -0.61 28.28
C ASP A 150 8.19 -0.86 26.80
N ALA A 151 8.60 0.05 25.91
CA ALA A 151 8.45 -0.10 24.46
C ALA A 151 9.20 -1.34 23.95
N GLN A 152 10.40 -1.62 24.45
CA GLN A 152 11.18 -2.80 24.07
C GLN A 152 10.57 -4.12 24.54
N LYS A 153 9.89 -4.13 25.70
CA LYS A 153 9.16 -5.30 26.22
C LYS A 153 7.88 -5.55 25.43
N CYS A 154 7.19 -4.49 25.03
CA CYS A 154 5.93 -4.54 24.31
C CYS A 154 6.10 -4.92 22.82
N LEU A 155 7.12 -4.35 22.16
CA LEU A 155 7.38 -4.54 20.73
C LEU A 155 7.95 -5.92 20.42
N THR A 156 7.57 -6.45 19.25
CA THR A 156 8.24 -7.63 18.66
C THR A 156 9.69 -7.31 18.28
N ASP A 157 10.48 -8.34 17.94
CA ASP A 157 11.90 -8.18 17.55
C ASP A 157 12.10 -7.28 16.32
N SER A 158 11.09 -7.22 15.44
CA SER A 158 11.05 -6.33 14.27
C SER A 158 9.95 -5.26 14.40
N GLY A 159 9.62 -4.89 15.63
CA GLY A 159 8.59 -3.90 15.93
C GLY A 159 8.98 -2.48 15.50
N PHE A 160 7.96 -1.65 15.36
CA PHE A 160 8.04 -0.28 14.88
C PHE A 160 7.43 0.68 15.91
N ILE A 161 8.03 1.86 16.02
CA ILE A 161 7.45 3.00 16.72
C ILE A 161 7.04 4.02 15.67
N LEU A 162 5.76 4.38 15.65
CA LEU A 162 5.26 5.52 14.89
C LEU A 162 5.17 6.71 15.84
N MET A 163 6.22 7.51 15.84
CA MET A 163 6.33 8.67 16.72
C MET A 163 5.64 9.89 16.10
N ARG A 164 4.86 10.59 16.90
CA ARG A 164 4.11 11.79 16.53
C ARG A 164 4.80 13.03 17.07
N GLU A 165 4.99 14.02 16.21
CA GLU A 165 5.68 15.28 16.51
C GLU A 165 4.92 16.49 15.97
N SER A 166 5.19 17.67 16.51
CA SER A 166 4.57 18.91 16.03
C SER A 166 5.15 19.34 14.68
N VAL A 167 4.35 20.05 13.87
CA VAL A 167 4.81 20.62 12.60
C VAL A 167 6.05 21.50 12.83
N GLY A 168 7.03 21.37 11.95
CA GLY A 168 8.31 22.09 12.05
C GLY A 168 9.39 21.37 12.87
N PHE A 169 9.09 20.21 13.47
CA PHE A 169 10.11 19.37 14.08
C PHE A 169 11.18 18.94 13.06
N LYS A 170 12.45 19.19 13.39
CA LYS A 170 13.61 18.80 12.58
C LYS A 170 14.18 17.48 13.07
N LEU A 171 14.48 16.58 12.14
CA LEU A 171 15.00 15.25 12.46
C LEU A 171 16.35 15.29 13.21
N GLU A 172 17.14 16.35 13.01
CA GLU A 172 18.40 16.61 13.72
C GLU A 172 18.21 16.77 15.23
N ASN A 173 17.03 17.19 15.67
CA ASN A 173 16.69 17.34 17.10
C ASN A 173 16.31 16.00 17.74
N LEU A 174 16.14 14.95 16.94
CA LEU A 174 15.81 13.63 17.45
C LEU A 174 17.04 13.04 18.14
N LYS A 175 16.89 12.70 19.42
CA LYS A 175 17.95 12.01 20.16
C LYS A 175 18.23 10.67 19.49
N SER A 176 19.52 10.37 19.27
CA SER A 176 19.93 9.05 18.79
C SER A 176 19.57 8.00 19.84
N ILE A 177 18.99 6.89 19.39
CA ILE A 177 18.61 5.77 20.24
C ILE A 177 19.30 4.54 19.68
N ASP A 178 20.15 3.93 20.50
CA ASP A 178 21.01 2.84 20.05
C ASP A 178 20.23 1.61 19.61
N ASP A 179 19.00 1.44 20.07
CA ASP A 179 18.16 0.27 19.78
C ASP A 179 17.14 0.49 18.65
N PHE A 180 17.09 1.68 18.03
CA PHE A 180 16.16 1.95 16.94
C PHE A 180 16.82 2.62 15.73
N HIS A 181 16.38 2.24 14.52
CA HIS A 181 16.67 2.93 13.28
C HIS A 181 15.51 3.86 12.93
N VAL A 182 15.80 5.11 12.59
CA VAL A 182 14.81 5.97 11.93
C VAL A 182 14.69 5.51 10.48
N LEU A 183 13.48 5.21 10.01
CA LEU A 183 13.25 4.70 8.66
C LEU A 183 12.69 5.76 7.73
N SER A 184 11.68 6.50 8.19
CA SER A 184 11.00 7.50 7.36
C SER A 184 10.37 8.61 8.19
N LYS A 185 10.09 9.73 7.52
CA LYS A 185 9.39 10.90 8.02
C LYS A 185 8.30 11.28 7.03
N PHE A 186 7.07 11.41 7.51
CA PHE A 186 5.93 11.92 6.76
C PHE A 186 5.43 13.21 7.40
N THR A 187 5.18 14.22 6.58
CA THR A 187 4.65 15.52 7.02
C THR A 187 3.15 15.54 6.74
N LEU A 188 2.33 15.69 7.79
CA LEU A 188 0.87 15.83 7.69
C LEU A 188 0.49 17.32 7.74
N GLU A 189 -0.81 17.62 7.76
CA GLU A 189 -1.28 19.01 7.85
C GLU A 189 -1.02 19.62 9.23
N ASP A 190 -1.21 18.84 10.29
CA ASP A 190 -1.21 19.23 11.69
C ASP A 190 -0.08 18.59 12.53
N GLU A 191 0.62 17.60 11.97
CA GLU A 191 1.71 16.91 12.65
C GLU A 191 2.78 16.32 11.73
N ILE A 192 3.84 15.77 12.31
CA ILE A 192 4.86 14.97 11.62
C ILE A 192 4.82 13.55 12.22
N LEU A 193 4.87 12.55 11.35
CA LEU A 193 5.04 11.16 11.73
C LEU A 193 6.46 10.69 11.40
N ILE A 194 7.12 10.08 12.38
CA ILE A 194 8.46 9.50 12.22
C ILE A 194 8.36 8.02 12.52
N LEU A 195 8.69 7.18 11.53
CA LEU A 195 8.70 5.74 11.68
C LEU A 195 10.10 5.30 12.13
N LEU A 196 10.17 4.64 13.28
CA LEU A 196 11.37 3.98 13.78
C LEU A 196 11.17 2.46 13.78
N GLN A 197 12.22 1.70 13.53
CA GLN A 197 12.23 0.24 13.62
C GLN A 197 13.25 -0.21 14.66
N ARG A 198 12.88 -1.19 15.47
CA ARG A 198 13.78 -1.83 16.41
C ARG A 198 14.96 -2.46 15.66
N LYS A 199 16.18 -2.22 16.12
CA LYS A 199 17.37 -2.87 15.55
C LYS A 199 17.32 -4.35 15.87
N VAL A 200 17.29 -5.17 14.83
CA VAL A 200 17.50 -6.61 14.98
C VAL A 200 19.00 -6.81 15.21
N LYS A 201 19.36 -7.52 16.28
CA LYS A 201 20.74 -7.94 16.52
C LYS A 201 21.14 -8.92 15.41
N SER A 202 21.77 -8.43 14.34
CA SER A 202 22.28 -9.32 13.31
C SER A 202 23.56 -9.99 13.82
N LEU A 203 23.71 -11.26 13.52
CA LEU A 203 25.02 -11.89 13.50
C LEU A 203 25.88 -11.08 12.52
N ASN A 204 27.15 -10.83 12.83
CA ASN A 204 28.08 -10.02 12.02
C ASN A 204 28.48 -10.74 10.71
N GLU A 205 27.50 -11.22 9.95
CA GLU A 205 27.69 -11.89 8.69
C GLU A 205 27.87 -10.86 7.59
N VAL A 206 29.02 -10.94 6.91
CA VAL A 206 29.33 -10.08 5.78
C VAL A 206 28.45 -10.51 4.59
N PRO A 207 27.60 -9.62 4.05
CA PRO A 207 26.72 -9.97 2.95
C PRO A 207 27.50 -10.16 1.65
N ASP A 208 27.03 -11.05 0.78
CA ASP A 208 27.48 -11.10 -0.61
C ASP A 208 26.91 -9.94 -1.40
N ILE A 209 27.76 -9.35 -2.24
CA ILE A 209 27.41 -8.22 -3.09
C ILE A 209 27.39 -8.70 -4.53
N ILE A 210 26.22 -8.60 -5.16
CA ILE A 210 26.02 -9.07 -6.53
C ILE A 210 25.47 -7.91 -7.36
N ALA A 211 26.19 -7.57 -8.44
CA ALA A 211 25.73 -6.62 -9.43
C ALA A 211 24.66 -7.27 -10.31
N VAL A 212 23.56 -6.57 -10.51
CA VAL A 212 22.50 -6.96 -11.43
C VAL A 212 22.77 -6.31 -12.77
N ASP A 213 22.79 -7.12 -13.81
CA ASP A 213 22.91 -6.69 -15.21
C ASP A 213 21.70 -7.22 -15.99
N THR A 214 21.00 -6.35 -16.71
CA THR A 214 19.85 -6.74 -17.54
C THR A 214 20.26 -7.36 -18.88
N THR A 215 21.50 -7.15 -19.32
CA THR A 215 22.05 -7.69 -20.57
C THR A 215 22.69 -9.06 -20.40
N ASP A 216 23.41 -9.29 -19.30
CA ASP A 216 23.99 -10.59 -18.94
C ASP A 216 23.36 -11.12 -17.64
N LEU A 217 22.67 -12.26 -17.73
CA LEU A 217 21.99 -12.90 -16.62
C LEU A 217 22.87 -13.92 -15.86
N SER A 218 24.18 -13.96 -16.13
CA SER A 218 25.13 -14.86 -15.46
C SER A 218 25.09 -14.77 -13.93
N TRP A 219 24.90 -13.57 -13.38
CA TRP A 219 24.76 -13.28 -11.95
C TRP A 219 23.62 -14.03 -11.25
N LEU A 220 22.60 -14.50 -11.98
CA LEU A 220 21.52 -15.31 -11.40
C LEU A 220 22.03 -16.63 -10.83
N THR A 221 23.09 -17.20 -11.43
CA THR A 221 23.69 -18.45 -10.96
C THR A 221 24.37 -18.25 -9.62
N ASP A 222 25.12 -17.16 -9.47
CA ASP A 222 25.80 -16.77 -8.24
C ASP A 222 24.77 -16.44 -7.15
N LEU A 223 23.71 -15.71 -7.50
CA LEU A 223 22.63 -15.38 -6.60
C LEU A 223 21.98 -16.64 -6.01
N LYS A 224 21.63 -17.63 -6.84
CA LYS A 224 21.00 -18.90 -6.40
C LYS A 224 21.84 -19.65 -5.36
N GLN A 225 23.16 -19.52 -5.41
CA GLN A 225 24.07 -20.14 -4.44
C GLN A 225 24.18 -19.28 -3.18
N ALA A 226 24.39 -17.96 -3.35
CA ALA A 226 24.62 -17.02 -2.26
C ALA A 226 23.44 -16.95 -1.28
N VAL A 227 22.20 -16.87 -1.77
CA VAL A 227 20.98 -16.74 -0.93
C VAL A 227 20.73 -17.92 0.00
N LYS A 228 21.35 -19.06 -0.24
CA LYS A 228 21.25 -20.24 0.63
C LYS A 228 22.26 -20.23 1.77
N LEU A 229 23.36 -19.48 1.62
CA LEU A 229 24.53 -19.56 2.47
C LEU A 229 24.69 -18.33 3.37
N LYS A 230 24.48 -17.12 2.83
CA LYS A 230 24.69 -15.87 3.56
C LYS A 230 23.72 -14.77 3.10
N PRO A 231 23.57 -13.68 3.87
CA PRO A 231 22.81 -12.52 3.43
C PRO A 231 23.34 -11.95 2.11
N VAL A 232 22.47 -11.41 1.27
CA VAL A 232 22.83 -10.86 -0.05
C VAL A 232 22.33 -9.44 -0.21
N ILE A 233 23.17 -8.58 -0.78
CA ILE A 233 22.78 -7.26 -1.29
C ILE A 233 22.94 -7.30 -2.81
N LEU A 234 21.80 -7.27 -3.51
CA LEU A 234 21.77 -7.03 -4.94
C LEU A 234 21.90 -5.53 -5.20
N TYR A 235 22.61 -5.12 -6.22
CA TYR A 235 22.56 -3.72 -6.65
C TYR A 235 22.46 -3.58 -8.16
N ALA A 236 21.70 -2.60 -8.59
CA ALA A 236 21.61 -2.17 -9.98
C ALA A 236 21.88 -0.67 -10.02
N GLN A 237 22.74 -0.22 -10.92
CA GLN A 237 23.11 1.19 -11.03
C GLN A 237 22.94 1.68 -12.46
N ASN A 238 22.14 2.74 -12.62
CA ASN A 238 21.82 3.37 -13.90
C ASN A 238 21.28 2.40 -14.95
N ASP A 239 20.51 1.39 -14.50
CA ASP A 239 19.85 0.41 -15.36
C ASP A 239 18.33 0.64 -15.32
N SER A 240 17.83 1.39 -16.31
CA SER A 240 16.42 1.75 -16.43
C SER A 240 15.49 0.57 -16.72
N LEU A 241 16.05 -0.59 -17.13
CA LEU A 241 15.29 -1.80 -17.43
C LEU A 241 15.32 -2.79 -16.26
N SER A 242 16.02 -2.46 -15.17
CA SER A 242 16.20 -3.35 -14.04
C SER A 242 14.88 -3.66 -13.31
N GLY A 243 14.54 -4.94 -13.25
CA GLY A 243 13.43 -5.46 -12.45
C GLY A 243 13.81 -5.80 -11.00
N ILE A 244 14.92 -5.27 -10.48
CA ILE A 244 15.53 -5.68 -9.19
C ILE A 244 14.56 -5.64 -8.00
N ILE A 245 13.71 -4.62 -7.91
CA ILE A 245 12.73 -4.46 -6.83
C ILE A 245 11.72 -5.62 -6.84
N GLY A 246 11.16 -5.92 -8.01
CA GLY A 246 10.20 -7.01 -8.18
C GLY A 246 10.84 -8.36 -7.88
N LEU A 247 12.08 -8.58 -8.33
CA LEU A 247 12.82 -9.81 -8.04
C LEU A 247 13.06 -10.00 -6.54
N VAL A 248 13.54 -8.98 -5.83
CA VAL A 248 13.83 -9.07 -4.39
C VAL A 248 12.55 -9.29 -3.60
N ASN A 249 11.44 -8.64 -3.99
CA ASN A 249 10.13 -8.89 -3.39
C ASN A 249 9.66 -10.34 -3.55
N CYS A 250 9.98 -10.99 -4.67
CA CYS A 250 9.69 -12.41 -4.88
C CYS A 250 10.59 -13.32 -4.02
N ILE A 251 11.91 -13.12 -4.07
CA ILE A 251 12.88 -13.96 -3.34
C ILE A 251 12.63 -13.94 -1.83
N ARG A 252 12.29 -12.78 -1.27
CA ARG A 252 12.00 -12.63 0.16
C ARG A 252 10.76 -13.39 0.63
N LYS A 253 9.90 -13.86 -0.28
CA LYS A 253 8.75 -14.72 0.02
C LYS A 253 9.10 -16.21 -0.07
N GLU A 254 10.29 -16.56 -0.54
CA GLU A 254 10.72 -17.95 -0.61
C GLU A 254 11.16 -18.47 0.77
N PRO A 255 10.75 -19.69 1.16
CA PRO A 255 11.11 -20.26 2.45
C PRO A 255 12.58 -20.68 2.48
N LYS A 256 13.20 -20.61 3.68
CA LYS A 256 14.56 -21.11 3.95
C LYS A 256 15.67 -20.39 3.17
N LEU A 257 15.45 -19.14 2.77
CA LEU A 257 16.50 -18.29 2.22
C LEU A 257 17.03 -17.32 3.26
N GLN A 258 18.29 -16.90 3.08
CA GLN A 258 18.90 -15.83 3.86
C GLN A 258 18.34 -14.48 3.46
N ASN A 259 18.58 -13.47 4.31
CA ASN A 259 18.08 -12.12 4.08
C ASN A 259 18.63 -11.53 2.77
N VAL A 260 17.74 -11.18 1.84
CA VAL A 260 18.09 -10.49 0.58
C VAL A 260 17.58 -9.06 0.63
N ARG A 261 18.47 -8.13 0.28
CA ARG A 261 18.20 -6.71 0.15
C ARG A 261 18.62 -6.22 -1.23
N CYS A 262 18.12 -5.06 -1.66
CA CYS A 262 18.63 -4.42 -2.85
C CYS A 262 18.92 -2.93 -2.69
N VAL A 263 19.84 -2.46 -3.54
CA VAL A 263 20.14 -1.05 -3.76
C VAL A 263 19.96 -0.75 -5.24
N PHE A 264 18.93 0.01 -5.58
CA PHE A 264 18.69 0.49 -6.93
C PHE A 264 19.10 1.95 -7.04
N ILE A 265 20.11 2.25 -7.85
CA ILE A 265 20.67 3.59 -8.02
C ILE A 265 20.20 4.11 -9.37
N ASP A 266 19.12 4.89 -9.35
CA ASP A 266 18.49 5.56 -10.49
C ASP A 266 18.87 7.05 -10.48
N ASP A 267 20.17 7.34 -10.40
CA ASP A 267 20.72 8.69 -10.51
C ASP A 267 22.13 8.63 -11.13
N PRO A 268 22.31 9.14 -12.37
CA PRO A 268 23.62 9.16 -13.03
C PRO A 268 24.71 9.94 -12.28
N ARG A 269 24.32 10.83 -11.36
CA ARG A 269 25.25 11.65 -10.56
C ARG A 269 25.76 10.92 -9.32
N ALA A 270 25.17 9.79 -8.96
CA ALA A 270 25.58 9.01 -7.80
C ALA A 270 26.98 8.41 -7.99
N PRO A 271 27.80 8.29 -6.93
CA PRO A 271 29.07 7.57 -6.99
C PRO A 271 28.86 6.10 -7.38
N LYS A 272 29.94 5.38 -7.70
CA LYS A 272 29.84 3.93 -7.91
C LYS A 272 29.46 3.25 -6.60
N PHE A 273 28.58 2.25 -6.66
CA PHE A 273 28.17 1.50 -5.46
C PHE A 273 29.38 0.94 -4.70
N ALA A 274 29.46 1.26 -3.41
CA ALA A 274 30.50 0.74 -2.52
C ALA A 274 30.00 0.71 -1.07
N LEU A 275 30.14 -0.43 -0.38
CA LEU A 275 29.69 -0.61 1.01
C LEU A 275 30.32 0.37 2.01
N LYS A 276 31.53 0.85 1.72
CA LYS A 276 32.29 1.74 2.61
C LYS A 276 31.98 3.22 2.36
N ASP A 277 31.36 3.54 1.22
CA ASP A 277 30.98 4.92 0.92
C ASP A 277 29.90 5.36 1.91
N PRO A 278 30.03 6.53 2.55
CA PRO A 278 29.05 7.04 3.52
C PRO A 278 27.62 7.05 2.99
N LEU A 279 27.42 7.42 1.71
CA LEU A 279 26.10 7.51 1.08
C LEU A 279 25.34 6.17 1.16
N TYR A 280 26.02 5.07 0.84
CA TYR A 280 25.43 3.73 0.85
C TYR A 280 25.44 3.12 2.24
N LYS A 281 26.53 3.33 2.99
CA LYS A 281 26.70 2.76 4.34
C LYS A 281 25.62 3.24 5.29
N GLU A 282 25.34 4.54 5.32
CA GLU A 282 24.30 5.11 6.19
C GLU A 282 22.91 4.55 5.87
N GLN A 283 22.59 4.41 4.60
CA GLN A 283 21.31 3.84 4.17
C GLN A 283 21.21 2.34 4.49
N LEU A 284 22.24 1.55 4.17
CA LEU A 284 22.26 0.11 4.42
C LEU A 284 22.22 -0.22 5.91
N ASN A 285 22.76 0.66 6.76
CA ASN A 285 22.67 0.56 8.21
C ASN A 285 21.23 0.70 8.74
N ARG A 286 20.28 1.22 7.95
CA ARG A 286 18.85 1.25 8.34
C ARG A 286 18.18 -0.11 8.25
N GLY A 287 18.84 -1.12 7.65
CA GLY A 287 18.34 -2.48 7.59
C GLY A 287 17.22 -2.73 6.56
N LEU A 288 16.87 -1.73 5.75
CA LEU A 288 15.77 -1.83 4.79
C LEU A 288 16.04 -2.84 3.67
N ALA A 289 14.99 -3.57 3.28
CA ALA A 289 15.01 -4.57 2.23
C ALA A 289 15.18 -3.95 0.84
N ILE A 290 14.41 -2.91 0.55
CA ILE A 290 14.45 -2.20 -0.72
C ILE A 290 15.04 -0.82 -0.45
N ASN A 291 16.05 -0.41 -1.21
CA ASN A 291 16.67 0.91 -1.12
C ASN A 291 16.79 1.50 -2.52
N VAL A 292 16.13 2.62 -2.79
CA VAL A 292 16.17 3.28 -4.10
C VAL A 292 16.80 4.65 -3.92
N TYR A 293 17.87 4.93 -4.64
CA TYR A 293 18.47 6.27 -4.73
C TYR A 293 18.05 6.91 -6.05
N LYS A 294 17.31 8.01 -5.98
CA LYS A 294 16.79 8.71 -7.15
C LYS A 294 16.77 10.20 -6.89
N ASP A 295 17.18 10.99 -7.87
CA ASP A 295 17.18 12.45 -7.82
C ASP A 295 17.84 13.03 -6.55
N GLY A 296 18.96 12.42 -6.14
CA GLY A 296 19.73 12.83 -4.96
C GLY A 296 19.19 12.35 -3.61
N VAL A 297 18.05 11.64 -3.56
CA VAL A 297 17.40 11.23 -2.30
C VAL A 297 17.16 9.71 -2.22
N TRP A 298 17.15 9.19 -0.99
CA TRP A 298 16.78 7.81 -0.71
C TRP A 298 15.27 7.67 -0.51
N GLY A 299 14.72 6.60 -1.07
CA GLY A 299 13.31 6.27 -0.96
C GLY A 299 13.00 4.84 -1.40
N SER A 300 11.73 4.59 -1.64
CA SER A 300 11.22 3.33 -2.20
C SER A 300 9.98 3.58 -3.03
N TYR A 301 9.66 2.65 -3.93
CA TYR A 301 8.38 2.71 -4.64
C TYR A 301 7.27 2.14 -3.75
N ARG A 302 6.18 2.89 -3.62
CA ARG A 302 5.02 2.56 -2.76
C ARG A 302 3.72 2.69 -3.55
N HIS A 303 2.71 1.96 -3.08
CA HIS A 303 1.36 2.03 -3.61
C HIS A 303 0.57 3.12 -2.89
N ALA A 304 0.12 4.13 -3.62
CA ALA A 304 -0.72 5.22 -3.11
C ALA A 304 -2.14 5.08 -3.66
N LEU A 305 -3.18 5.36 -2.87
CA LEU A 305 -4.56 5.22 -3.32
C LEU A 305 -4.90 6.22 -4.41
N LEU A 306 -5.42 5.72 -5.53
CA LEU A 306 -6.02 6.56 -6.57
C LEU A 306 -7.45 6.89 -6.17
N ARG A 307 -7.62 8.08 -5.60
CA ARG A 307 -8.95 8.62 -5.31
C ARG A 307 -9.50 9.33 -6.54
N PHE A 308 -10.67 8.90 -6.98
CA PHE A 308 -11.48 9.59 -7.98
C PHE A 308 -12.70 10.21 -7.30
N PRO A 309 -12.53 11.31 -6.56
CA PRO A 309 -13.68 11.98 -5.96
C PRO A 309 -14.62 12.43 -7.07
N THR A 310 -15.92 12.26 -6.87
CA THR A 310 -16.93 12.83 -7.76
C THR A 310 -16.83 14.35 -7.68
N VAL A 311 -16.48 15.00 -8.80
CA VAL A 311 -16.36 16.46 -8.87
C VAL A 311 -17.55 17.03 -9.61
N THR A 312 -18.26 17.97 -8.98
CA THR A 312 -19.25 18.79 -9.67
C THR A 312 -18.55 19.90 -10.43
N SER A 313 -18.80 20.01 -11.73
CA SER A 313 -18.26 21.07 -12.57
C SER A 313 -19.31 21.56 -13.58
N PRO A 314 -19.21 22.81 -14.08
CA PRO A 314 -20.08 23.28 -15.14
C PRO A 314 -19.95 22.39 -16.38
N VAL A 315 -21.08 22.10 -17.02
CA VAL A 315 -21.12 21.30 -18.26
C VAL A 315 -20.44 22.07 -19.39
N LYS A 316 -19.19 21.69 -19.70
CA LYS A 316 -18.43 22.27 -20.82
C LYS A 316 -18.49 21.41 -22.08
N ASN A 317 -18.67 20.10 -21.90
CA ASN A 317 -18.56 19.06 -22.91
C ASN A 317 -19.82 18.18 -22.89
N HIS A 318 -19.94 17.26 -23.85
CA HIS A 318 -21.06 16.34 -23.91
C HIS A 318 -21.11 15.44 -22.65
N CYS A 319 -22.29 15.35 -22.04
CA CYS A 319 -22.53 14.51 -20.87
C CYS A 319 -23.92 13.86 -20.94
N TYR A 320 -24.11 12.80 -20.18
CA TYR A 320 -25.40 12.13 -20.04
C TYR A 320 -25.63 11.71 -18.59
N ALA A 321 -26.89 11.59 -18.18
CA ALA A 321 -27.25 11.11 -16.85
C ALA A 321 -27.46 9.59 -16.88
N ASN A 322 -26.99 8.88 -15.86
CA ASN A 322 -27.24 7.45 -15.69
C ASN A 322 -27.20 7.07 -14.21
N CYS A 323 -27.76 5.91 -13.85
CA CYS A 323 -27.60 5.33 -12.51
C CYS A 323 -26.35 4.43 -12.50
N GLY A 324 -25.39 4.73 -11.62
CA GLY A 324 -24.20 3.89 -11.44
C GLY A 324 -24.55 2.48 -10.96
N THR A 325 -25.61 2.36 -10.17
CA THR A 325 -26.15 1.11 -9.62
C THR A 325 -27.63 0.99 -10.03
N ARG A 326 -27.98 -0.06 -10.78
CA ARG A 326 -29.37 -0.31 -11.18
C ARG A 326 -30.26 -0.52 -9.95
N GLY A 327 -31.43 0.14 -9.95
CA GLY A 327 -32.38 0.10 -8.84
C GLY A 327 -32.06 1.03 -7.67
N ASP A 328 -30.93 1.74 -7.70
CA ASP A 328 -30.54 2.72 -6.69
C ASP A 328 -30.43 4.12 -7.31
N LEU A 329 -31.49 4.92 -7.13
CA LEU A 329 -31.55 6.28 -7.66
C LEU A 329 -30.54 7.24 -6.99
N SER A 330 -29.99 6.89 -5.82
CA SER A 330 -28.94 7.71 -5.18
C SER A 330 -27.63 7.65 -5.96
N SER A 331 -27.45 6.63 -6.80
CA SER A 331 -26.31 6.48 -7.70
C SER A 331 -26.45 7.27 -9.03
N MET A 332 -27.54 8.02 -9.20
CA MET A 332 -27.77 8.80 -10.41
C MET A 332 -26.78 9.95 -10.50
N ALA A 333 -25.98 9.97 -11.56
CA ALA A 333 -24.92 10.95 -11.76
C ALA A 333 -24.77 11.34 -13.23
N TRP A 334 -24.06 12.45 -13.48
CA TRP A 334 -23.64 12.87 -14.82
C TRP A 334 -22.31 12.20 -15.19
N PHE A 335 -22.25 11.62 -16.38
CA PHE A 335 -21.08 10.96 -16.95
C PHE A 335 -20.59 11.71 -18.20
N SER A 336 -19.28 11.66 -18.45
CA SER A 336 -18.71 12.13 -19.72
C SER A 336 -19.22 11.27 -20.87
N GLY A 337 -19.77 11.89 -21.91
CA GLY A 337 -20.35 11.18 -23.04
C GLY A 337 -19.39 10.96 -24.20
N ALA A 338 -19.65 9.95 -25.02
CA ALA A 338 -18.77 9.50 -26.11
C ALA A 338 -18.44 10.55 -27.20
N LEU A 339 -19.31 11.57 -27.39
CA LEU A 339 -19.06 12.66 -28.34
C LEU A 339 -17.81 13.51 -28.00
N ASN A 340 -17.28 13.39 -26.78
CA ASN A 340 -16.04 14.07 -26.39
C ASN A 340 -14.80 13.43 -27.03
N GLU A 341 -14.85 12.14 -27.35
CA GLU A 341 -13.76 11.39 -28.01
C GLU A 341 -14.02 11.26 -29.51
N ASN A 342 -15.29 11.10 -29.90
CA ASN A 342 -15.71 10.91 -31.29
C ASN A 342 -16.73 11.99 -31.69
N PRO A 343 -16.28 13.20 -32.05
CA PRO A 343 -17.18 14.32 -32.35
C PRO A 343 -17.85 14.21 -33.74
N ASN A 344 -17.34 13.33 -34.60
CA ASN A 344 -17.79 13.17 -35.98
C ASN A 344 -19.06 12.32 -36.06
N VAL A 345 -20.15 12.83 -35.49
CA VAL A 345 -21.48 12.24 -35.58
C VAL A 345 -22.39 13.25 -36.27
N ASP A 346 -23.16 12.79 -37.26
CA ASP A 346 -24.12 13.65 -37.96
C ASP A 346 -25.32 13.98 -37.05
N ASN A 347 -25.96 15.14 -37.30
CA ASN A 347 -27.22 15.56 -36.66
C ASN A 347 -27.14 15.73 -35.13
N VAL A 348 -26.02 16.24 -34.60
CA VAL A 348 -25.92 16.57 -33.16
C VAL A 348 -26.79 17.78 -32.83
N VAL A 349 -27.62 17.63 -31.80
CA VAL A 349 -28.48 18.70 -31.27
C VAL A 349 -28.10 19.03 -29.83
N LYS A 350 -28.22 20.32 -29.47
CA LYS A 350 -28.06 20.76 -28.09
C LYS A 350 -29.38 20.61 -27.33
N VAL A 351 -29.44 19.62 -26.44
CA VAL A 351 -30.60 19.40 -25.58
C VAL A 351 -30.68 20.49 -24.50
N SER A 352 -31.75 21.29 -24.51
CA SER A 352 -32.01 22.29 -23.45
C SER A 352 -32.99 21.77 -22.39
N TYR A 353 -33.91 20.89 -22.79
CA TYR A 353 -34.89 20.25 -21.93
C TYR A 353 -35.06 18.79 -22.34
N SER A 354 -35.16 17.90 -21.36
CA SER A 354 -35.49 16.49 -21.55
C SER A 354 -36.46 16.07 -20.46
N SER A 355 -37.58 15.45 -20.83
CA SER A 355 -38.50 14.85 -19.87
C SER A 355 -38.08 13.41 -19.55
N LEU A 356 -38.50 12.93 -18.38
CA LEU A 356 -38.44 11.51 -18.03
C LEU A 356 -39.79 10.87 -18.33
N ASN A 357 -39.77 9.64 -18.84
CA ASN A 357 -40.96 8.84 -19.08
C ASN A 357 -40.91 7.54 -18.25
N PHE A 358 -42.02 6.77 -18.24
CA PHE A 358 -42.10 5.52 -17.48
C PHE A 358 -41.05 4.49 -17.87
N ARG A 359 -40.63 4.45 -19.15
CA ARG A 359 -39.58 3.54 -19.59
C ARG A 359 -38.25 3.89 -18.91
N ASP A 360 -37.94 5.16 -18.73
CA ASP A 360 -36.69 5.60 -18.09
C ASP A 360 -36.66 5.24 -16.60
N VAL A 361 -37.82 5.22 -15.95
CA VAL A 361 -37.96 4.84 -14.52
C VAL A 361 -37.92 3.32 -14.33
N MET A 362 -38.37 2.55 -15.31
CA MET A 362 -38.49 1.09 -15.23
C MET A 362 -37.22 0.33 -15.68
N ILE A 363 -36.21 1.04 -16.21
CA ILE A 363 -34.90 0.51 -16.62
C ILE A 363 -33.92 0.57 -15.45
#